data_AF-A0A959N5K6-F1
#
_entry.id   AF-A0A959N5K6-F1
#
_cell.length_a   1.000
_cell.length_b   1.000
_cell.length_c   1.000
_cell.angle_alpha   90.00
_cell.angle_beta   90.00
_cell.angle_gamma   90.00
#
_symmetry.space_group_name_H-M   'P 1'
#
loop_
_entity.id
_entity.type
_entity.pdbx_description
1 polymer ?
#
loop_
_entity_poly.entity_id
_entity_poly.type
_entity_poly.pdbx_seq_one_letter_code
_entity_poly.pdbx_strand_id
1 'polypeptide(L)'
;KLIDTTKNVNQLSSVKSLELNAKLQGFWDGSTMNDDTVTLYLRAPLSPYNIADTAKVVLNQNGYALANFFNISSGINFYLVVKHRNSIETWSKTTMSFLLGIPIAYDFTTSKTKAYGDNQVLKSGEYCIYGGDVDQNGSVNSSDILGIFNNNLGGFHSVYEVTDVTGDGLTDLDDVLLAYNNSNIFVAKIRP
;
A
#
# COMPACT_ATOMS: atom_id res chain seq x y z
N LYS A 1 -7.35 42.70 2.63
CA LYS A 1 -6.23 41.73 2.55
C LYS A 1 -6.41 41.00 1.23
N LEU A 2 -5.63 41.34 0.19
CA LEU A 2 -5.75 40.70 -1.12
C LEU A 2 -5.34 39.23 -0.96
N ILE A 3 -6.21 38.32 -1.39
CA ILE A 3 -5.89 36.88 -1.45
C ILE A 3 -5.01 36.71 -2.68
N ASP A 4 -3.75 36.37 -2.46
CA ASP A 4 -2.81 36.03 -3.52
C ASP A 4 -3.20 34.65 -4.11
N THR A 5 -3.96 34.68 -5.20
CA THR A 5 -4.41 33.49 -5.93
C THR A 5 -3.31 32.82 -6.76
N THR A 6 -2.13 33.44 -6.89
CA THR A 6 -1.02 32.86 -7.69
C THR A 6 -0.32 31.70 -6.98
N LYS A 7 -0.40 31.61 -5.64
CA LYS A 7 0.13 30.45 -4.89
C LYS A 7 -0.56 29.12 -5.21
N ASN A 8 -1.86 29.14 -5.50
CA ASN A 8 -2.62 27.93 -5.81
C ASN A 8 -2.45 27.47 -7.27
N VAL A 9 -2.17 28.39 -8.19
CA VAL A 9 -1.89 28.07 -9.60
C VAL A 9 -0.51 27.42 -9.76
N ASN A 10 0.48 27.85 -8.96
CA ASN A 10 1.85 27.32 -9.01
C ASN A 10 2.00 25.88 -8.48
N GLN A 11 1.06 25.38 -7.67
CA GLN A 11 1.12 23.98 -7.23
C GLN A 11 0.65 23.01 -8.34
N LEU A 12 -0.43 23.34 -9.05
CA LEU A 12 -0.96 22.53 -10.15
C LEU A 12 0.02 22.41 -11.33
N SER A 13 0.86 23.41 -11.57
CA SER A 13 1.90 23.40 -12.62
C SER A 13 3.16 22.59 -12.27
N SER A 14 3.16 21.90 -11.13
CA SER A 14 4.27 21.03 -10.68
C SER A 14 3.85 19.60 -10.35
N VAL A 15 2.56 19.25 -10.48
CA VAL A 15 1.99 17.95 -10.09
C VAL A 15 2.41 16.83 -11.02
N LYS A 16 2.82 15.71 -10.41
CA LYS A 16 3.06 14.43 -11.08
C LYS A 16 2.07 13.42 -10.51
N SER A 17 1.21 12.87 -11.36
CA SER A 17 0.10 12.04 -10.92
C SER A 17 0.33 10.55 -11.21
N LEU A 18 -0.19 9.71 -10.33
CA LEU A 18 -0.24 8.26 -10.45
C LEU A 18 -1.69 7.80 -10.36
N GLU A 19 -2.15 7.07 -11.37
CA GLU A 19 -3.32 6.21 -11.29
C GLU A 19 -2.86 4.84 -10.77
N LEU A 20 -3.23 4.52 -9.54
CA LEU A 20 -2.84 3.29 -8.86
C LEU A 20 -4.01 2.32 -8.83
N ASN A 21 -3.79 1.07 -9.22
CA ASN A 21 -4.60 -0.07 -8.82
C ASN A 21 -3.79 -0.99 -7.90
N ALA A 22 -4.28 -1.21 -6.69
CA ALA A 22 -3.73 -2.16 -5.73
C ALA A 22 -4.84 -2.73 -4.85
N LYS A 23 -4.80 -4.03 -4.57
CA LYS A 23 -5.73 -4.69 -3.65
C LYS A 23 -5.01 -5.18 -2.41
N LEU A 24 -5.65 -5.08 -1.25
CA LEU A 24 -5.13 -5.55 0.03
C LEU A 24 -5.73 -6.93 0.31
N GLN A 25 -4.91 -7.93 0.62
CA GLN A 25 -5.35 -9.32 0.73
C GLN A 25 -6.50 -9.52 1.71
N GLY A 26 -6.45 -8.87 2.88
CA GLY A 26 -7.52 -9.01 3.87
C GLY A 26 -8.82 -8.36 3.41
N PHE A 27 -8.72 -7.15 2.86
CA PHE A 27 -9.84 -6.26 2.57
C PHE A 27 -10.57 -6.61 1.27
N TRP A 28 -10.00 -7.47 0.42
CA TRP A 28 -10.60 -7.91 -0.84
C TRP A 28 -11.44 -9.18 -0.64
N ASP A 29 -12.74 -9.13 -0.90
CA ASP A 29 -13.65 -10.27 -0.74
C ASP A 29 -13.83 -11.12 -2.02
N GLY A 30 -13.33 -10.64 -3.16
CA GLY A 30 -13.52 -11.26 -4.49
C GLY A 30 -14.48 -10.52 -5.42
N SER A 31 -15.17 -9.52 -4.91
CA SER A 31 -16.07 -8.62 -5.64
C SER A 31 -15.72 -7.16 -5.37
N THR A 32 -15.60 -6.78 -4.10
CA THR A 32 -15.27 -5.43 -3.63
C THR A 32 -14.13 -5.45 -2.61
N MET A 33 -13.47 -4.30 -2.47
CA MET A 33 -12.51 -4.07 -1.40
C MET A 33 -13.08 -3.10 -0.37
N ASN A 34 -12.79 -3.29 0.91
CA ASN A 34 -13.02 -2.24 1.90
C ASN A 34 -12.04 -1.08 1.66
N ASP A 35 -12.57 0.14 1.62
CA ASP A 35 -11.77 1.34 1.40
C ASP A 35 -10.80 1.56 2.58
N ASP A 36 -9.51 1.76 2.28
CA ASP A 36 -8.53 2.12 3.32
C ASP A 36 -7.40 2.98 2.75
N THR A 37 -6.68 3.62 3.68
CA THR A 37 -5.62 4.57 3.39
C THR A 37 -4.29 3.88 3.23
N VAL A 38 -3.63 4.11 2.09
CA VAL A 38 -2.24 3.73 1.86
C VAL A 38 -1.34 4.96 1.81
N THR A 39 -0.10 4.77 2.24
CA THR A 39 0.98 5.74 2.02
C THR A 39 1.85 5.23 0.88
N LEU A 40 2.01 6.08 -0.14
CA LEU A 40 2.86 5.84 -1.27
C LEU A 40 4.20 6.54 -1.05
N TYR A 41 5.28 5.87 -1.41
CA TYR A 41 6.61 6.47 -1.50
C TYR A 41 7.16 6.32 -2.91
N LEU A 42 7.74 7.39 -3.42
CA LEU A 42 8.65 7.31 -4.55
C LEU A 42 10.06 7.18 -4.02
N ARG A 43 10.77 6.13 -4.42
CA ARG A 43 12.13 5.86 -3.99
C ARG A 43 13.09 5.95 -5.16
N ALA A 44 14.25 6.57 -4.91
CA ALA A 44 15.32 6.71 -5.89
C ALA A 44 15.70 5.33 -6.50
N PRO A 45 16.16 5.27 -7.76
CA PRO A 45 16.38 4.00 -8.47
C PRO A 45 17.66 3.28 -8.03
N LEU A 46 18.53 3.96 -7.28
CA LEU A 46 19.81 3.44 -6.82
C LEU A 46 19.87 3.42 -5.29
N SER A 47 20.57 2.43 -4.75
CA SER A 47 20.87 2.33 -3.32
C SER A 47 21.47 3.63 -2.78
N PRO A 48 21.02 4.14 -1.61
CA PRO A 48 20.17 3.48 -0.60
C PRO A 48 18.65 3.62 -0.82
N TYR A 49 18.18 3.92 -2.04
CA TYR A 49 16.76 4.06 -2.40
C TYR A 49 16.03 5.10 -1.53
N ASN A 50 16.66 6.27 -1.39
CA ASN A 50 16.12 7.39 -0.62
C ASN A 50 14.70 7.74 -1.07
N ILE A 51 13.85 8.10 -0.11
CA ILE A 51 12.51 8.61 -0.39
C ILE A 51 12.66 9.96 -1.08
N ALA A 52 12.14 10.07 -2.30
CA ALA A 52 12.12 11.29 -3.09
C ALA A 52 10.83 12.09 -2.83
N ASP A 53 9.69 11.41 -2.67
CA ASP A 53 8.42 12.04 -2.34
C ASP A 53 7.44 11.03 -1.74
N THR A 54 6.34 11.52 -1.19
CA THR A 54 5.28 10.72 -0.59
C THR A 54 3.90 11.28 -0.88
N ALA A 55 2.91 10.39 -0.94
CA ALA A 55 1.50 10.74 -1.04
C ALA A 55 0.68 9.81 -0.15
N LYS A 56 -0.40 10.32 0.45
CA LYS A 56 -1.35 9.51 1.21
C LYS A 56 -2.69 9.53 0.49
N VAL A 57 -3.23 8.37 0.16
CA VAL A 57 -4.46 8.22 -0.63
C VAL A 57 -5.34 7.11 -0.07
N VAL A 58 -6.64 7.19 -0.33
CA VAL A 58 -7.60 6.12 -0.02
C VAL A 58 -7.79 5.28 -1.27
N LEU A 59 -7.55 3.97 -1.18
CA LEU A 59 -7.95 3.03 -2.21
C LEU A 59 -9.46 2.80 -2.09
N ASN A 60 -10.19 2.94 -3.20
CA ASN A 60 -11.63 2.70 -3.22
C ASN A 60 -11.97 1.20 -3.33
N GLN A 61 -13.25 0.87 -3.47
CA GLN A 61 -13.76 -0.49 -3.59
C GLN A 61 -13.20 -1.32 -4.75
N ASN A 62 -12.60 -0.68 -5.76
CA ASN A 62 -11.93 -1.35 -6.87
C ASN A 62 -10.43 -1.50 -6.66
N GLY A 63 -9.89 -0.99 -5.54
CA GLY A 63 -8.45 -0.87 -5.32
C GLY A 63 -7.81 0.32 -6.04
N TYR A 64 -8.61 1.27 -6.52
CA TYR A 64 -8.13 2.41 -7.30
C TYR A 64 -7.88 3.64 -6.42
N ALA A 65 -6.80 4.38 -6.72
CA ALA A 65 -6.59 5.73 -6.21
C ALA A 65 -5.82 6.62 -7.21
N LEU A 66 -6.08 7.93 -7.15
CA LEU A 66 -5.27 8.94 -7.81
C LEU A 66 -4.34 9.60 -6.78
N ALA A 67 -3.04 9.46 -6.95
CA ALA A 67 -2.03 10.06 -6.09
C ALA A 67 -1.28 11.20 -6.80
N ASN A 68 -0.91 12.23 -6.05
CA ASN A 68 -0.19 13.40 -6.56
C ASN A 68 1.11 13.61 -5.78
N PHE A 69 2.20 13.77 -6.53
CA PHE A 69 3.54 14.06 -6.04
C PHE A 69 3.96 15.46 -6.49
N PHE A 70 4.66 16.19 -5.62
CA PHE A 70 4.97 17.61 -5.80
C PHE A 70 6.48 17.90 -5.76
N ASN A 71 7.27 17.02 -5.14
CA ASN A 71 8.67 17.27 -4.81
C ASN A 71 9.66 16.57 -5.75
N ILE A 72 9.18 15.84 -6.75
CA ILE A 72 10.03 15.16 -7.74
C ILE A 72 10.27 16.00 -9.00
N SER A 73 11.45 15.86 -9.61
CA SER A 73 11.73 16.37 -10.95
C SER A 73 11.09 15.49 -12.02
N SER A 74 10.57 16.12 -13.08
CA SER A 74 9.97 15.42 -14.22
C SER A 74 11.01 14.59 -14.96
N GLY A 75 10.64 13.39 -15.42
CA GLY A 75 11.49 12.49 -16.21
C GLY A 75 12.49 11.65 -15.41
N ILE A 76 12.52 11.77 -14.07
CA ILE A 76 13.34 10.91 -13.21
C ILE A 76 12.58 9.62 -12.88
N ASN A 77 13.28 8.50 -12.96
CA ASN A 77 12.77 7.17 -12.64
C ASN A 77 12.77 6.89 -11.14
N PHE A 78 11.65 6.41 -10.61
CA PHE A 78 11.50 6.02 -9.21
C PHE A 78 10.85 4.65 -9.07
N TYR A 79 11.21 3.89 -8.03
CA TYR A 79 10.37 2.80 -7.56
C TYR A 79 9.14 3.38 -6.86
N LEU A 80 7.99 2.77 -7.09
CA LEU A 80 6.78 3.02 -6.33
C LEU A 80 6.72 2.03 -5.18
N VAL A 81 6.42 2.50 -3.98
CA VAL A 81 6.20 1.67 -2.80
C VAL A 81 4.83 1.94 -2.23
N VAL A 82 4.05 0.89 -2.02
CA VAL A 82 2.75 0.94 -1.33
C VAL A 82 2.95 0.44 0.09
N LYS A 83 2.59 1.27 1.08
CA LYS A 83 2.61 0.93 2.50
C LYS A 83 1.21 1.08 3.09
N HIS A 84 0.72 0.02 3.73
CA HIS A 84 -0.56 -0.03 4.42
C HIS A 84 -0.33 -0.33 5.91
N ARG A 85 -1.31 -0.05 6.77
CA ARG A 85 -1.16 -0.12 8.24
C ARG A 85 -0.82 -1.50 8.79
N ASN A 86 -1.20 -2.56 8.08
CA ASN A 86 -1.10 -3.95 8.54
C ASN A 86 -0.75 -4.92 7.41
N SER A 87 -0.08 -4.43 6.37
CA SER A 87 0.27 -5.22 5.20
C SER A 87 1.73 -5.03 4.85
N ILE A 88 2.30 -6.00 4.14
CA ILE A 88 3.69 -5.96 3.69
C ILE A 88 3.89 -4.79 2.74
N GLU A 89 4.86 -3.95 3.07
CA GLU A 89 5.35 -2.91 2.16
C GLU A 89 5.75 -3.55 0.82
N THR A 90 5.11 -3.11 -0.26
CA THR A 90 5.24 -3.72 -1.58
C THR A 90 5.84 -2.71 -2.56
N TRP A 91 6.90 -3.13 -3.26
CA TRP A 91 7.63 -2.31 -4.22
C TRP A 91 7.21 -2.66 -5.65
N SER A 92 7.19 -1.67 -6.55
CA SER A 92 7.03 -1.90 -7.98
C SER A 92 8.19 -2.74 -8.52
N LYS A 93 7.91 -3.63 -9.48
CA LYS A 93 8.93 -4.47 -10.12
C LYS A 93 10.03 -3.65 -10.78
N THR A 94 9.62 -2.56 -11.43
CA THR A 94 10.48 -1.66 -12.19
C THR A 94 10.27 -0.24 -11.73
N THR A 95 11.24 0.61 -12.04
CA THR A 95 11.10 2.06 -11.85
C THR A 95 10.20 2.66 -12.93
N MET A 96 9.63 3.82 -12.64
CA MET A 96 8.79 4.60 -13.56
C MET A 96 9.11 6.08 -13.50
N SER A 97 9.05 6.73 -14.66
CA SER A 97 9.25 8.16 -14.79
C SER A 97 7.93 8.91 -14.75
N PHE A 98 7.87 9.96 -13.96
CA PHE A 98 6.70 10.83 -13.89
C PHE A 98 6.90 12.07 -14.75
N LEU A 99 5.89 12.44 -15.52
CA LEU A 99 5.90 13.63 -16.36
C LEU A 99 4.91 14.66 -15.81
N LEU A 100 5.23 15.93 -16.02
CA LEU A 100 4.37 17.02 -15.59
C LEU A 100 3.01 16.96 -16.32
N GLY A 101 1.92 16.96 -15.54
CA GLY A 101 0.55 17.04 -16.08
C GLY A 101 0.07 15.79 -16.84
N ILE A 102 0.86 14.72 -16.88
CA ILE A 102 0.50 13.46 -17.53
C ILE A 102 0.48 12.36 -16.45
N PRO A 103 -0.71 11.90 -16.03
CA PRO A 103 -0.82 10.75 -15.12
C PRO A 103 -0.21 9.51 -15.76
N ILE A 104 0.47 8.71 -14.95
CA ILE A 104 0.90 7.37 -15.33
C ILE A 104 0.09 6.34 -14.56
N ALA A 105 -0.16 5.19 -15.16
CA ALA A 105 -0.87 4.10 -14.51
C ALA A 105 0.11 3.04 -13.97
N TYR A 106 -0.12 2.58 -12.74
CA TYR A 106 0.51 1.36 -12.23
C TYR A 106 -0.53 0.44 -11.63
N ASP A 107 -0.56 -0.78 -12.14
CA ASP A 107 -1.53 -1.78 -11.73
C ASP A 107 -0.80 -3.00 -11.16
N PHE A 108 -0.96 -3.19 -9.85
CA PHE A 108 -0.42 -4.32 -9.10
C PHE A 108 -1.27 -5.59 -9.24
N THR A 109 -2.53 -5.50 -9.69
CA THR A 109 -3.50 -6.59 -9.60
C THR A 109 -3.47 -7.54 -10.81
N THR A 110 -2.88 -7.09 -11.91
CA THR A 110 -2.80 -7.85 -13.18
C THR A 110 -1.84 -9.04 -13.19
N SER A 111 -0.76 -9.02 -12.39
CA SER A 111 0.22 -10.12 -12.33
C SER A 111 1.10 -9.99 -11.09
N LYS A 112 1.52 -11.11 -10.48
CA LYS A 112 2.55 -11.11 -9.41
C LYS A 112 3.84 -10.39 -9.82
N THR A 113 4.16 -10.40 -11.12
CA THR A 113 5.38 -9.77 -11.66
C THR A 113 5.31 -8.23 -11.68
N LYS A 114 4.23 -7.64 -11.16
CA LYS A 114 4.11 -6.20 -10.91
C LYS A 114 4.75 -5.82 -9.57
N ALA A 115 4.83 -6.73 -8.61
CA ALA A 115 5.63 -6.52 -7.41
C ALA A 115 7.08 -6.97 -7.59
N TYR A 116 8.01 -6.25 -6.96
CA TYR A 116 9.39 -6.70 -6.83
C TYR A 116 9.44 -8.05 -6.11
N GLY A 117 10.28 -8.96 -6.59
CA GLY A 117 10.35 -10.34 -6.05
C GLY A 117 9.09 -11.19 -6.24
N ASP A 118 8.14 -10.75 -7.08
CA ASP A 118 6.84 -11.39 -7.26
C ASP A 118 6.03 -11.49 -5.95
N ASN A 119 6.21 -10.50 -5.05
CA ASN A 119 5.75 -10.51 -3.66
C ASN A 119 4.26 -10.16 -3.49
N GLN A 120 3.38 -10.98 -4.07
CA GLN A 120 1.92 -10.82 -4.00
C GLN A 120 1.21 -12.18 -3.97
N VAL A 121 -0.01 -12.19 -3.44
CA VAL A 121 -0.89 -13.36 -3.41
C VAL A 121 -2.01 -13.24 -4.44
N LEU A 122 -2.35 -14.33 -5.11
CA LEU A 122 -3.56 -14.40 -5.93
C LEU A 122 -4.77 -14.71 -5.02
N LYS A 123 -5.73 -13.79 -4.92
CA LYS A 123 -6.98 -13.98 -4.17
C LYS A 123 -8.17 -13.61 -5.06
N SER A 124 -9.06 -14.58 -5.29
CA SER A 124 -10.30 -14.38 -6.07
C SER A 124 -10.08 -13.70 -7.43
N GLY A 125 -9.04 -14.14 -8.16
CA GLY A 125 -8.73 -13.67 -9.52
C GLY A 125 -7.82 -12.43 -9.59
N GLU A 126 -7.45 -11.82 -8.47
CA GLU A 126 -6.66 -10.60 -8.43
C GLU A 126 -5.39 -10.76 -7.59
N TYR A 127 -4.29 -10.14 -8.02
CA TYR A 127 -3.08 -10.08 -7.21
C TYR A 127 -3.19 -9.01 -6.12
N CYS A 128 -3.03 -9.44 -4.88
CA CYS A 128 -3.18 -8.61 -3.70
C CYS A 128 -1.85 -8.49 -2.93
N ILE A 129 -1.67 -7.37 -2.25
CA ILE A 129 -0.61 -7.14 -1.28
C ILE A 129 -0.90 -7.98 -0.04
N TYR A 130 0.11 -8.73 0.42
CA TYR A 130 -0.02 -9.59 1.59
C TYR A 130 -0.35 -8.81 2.88
N GLY A 131 -1.37 -9.26 3.61
CA GLY A 131 -1.73 -8.73 4.94
C GLY A 131 -0.99 -9.42 6.08
N GLY A 132 -1.10 -8.88 7.30
CA GLY A 132 -0.67 -9.51 8.54
C GLY A 132 0.66 -9.01 9.13
N ASP A 133 1.30 -7.99 8.55
CA ASP A 133 2.49 -7.33 9.12
C ASP A 133 2.01 -6.15 10.00
N VAL A 134 1.46 -6.47 11.18
CA VAL A 134 0.78 -5.49 12.05
C VAL A 134 1.76 -4.66 12.86
N ASP A 135 2.97 -5.18 13.12
CA ASP A 135 4.03 -4.44 13.80
C ASP A 135 4.93 -3.65 12.83
N GLN A 136 4.72 -3.82 11.52
CA GLN A 136 5.40 -3.12 10.43
C GLN A 136 6.92 -3.36 10.41
N ASN A 137 7.37 -4.53 10.87
CA ASN A 137 8.77 -4.96 10.82
C ASN A 137 9.19 -5.43 9.41
N GLY A 138 8.23 -5.65 8.51
CA GLY A 138 8.46 -6.10 7.14
C GLY A 138 8.46 -7.62 6.98
N SER A 139 7.90 -8.38 7.91
CA SER A 139 7.79 -9.85 7.87
C SER A 139 6.59 -10.31 8.70
N VAL A 140 5.69 -11.08 8.09
CA VAL A 140 4.55 -11.67 8.81
C VAL A 140 5.04 -12.86 9.62
N ASN A 141 5.06 -12.73 10.95
CA ASN A 141 5.63 -13.74 11.83
C ASN A 141 4.81 -13.95 13.13
N SER A 142 5.34 -14.75 14.05
CA SER A 142 4.67 -15.08 15.30
C SER A 142 4.41 -13.87 16.20
N SER A 143 5.19 -12.80 16.08
CA SER A 143 4.98 -11.54 16.80
C SER A 143 3.69 -10.86 16.33
N ASP A 144 3.44 -10.84 15.02
CA ASP A 144 2.21 -10.30 14.45
C ASP A 144 0.99 -11.10 14.90
N ILE A 145 1.07 -12.42 14.78
CA ILE A 145 0.01 -13.36 15.17
C ILE A 145 -0.34 -13.17 16.65
N LEU A 146 0.67 -13.06 17.52
CA LEU A 146 0.47 -12.84 18.94
C LEU A 146 -0.14 -11.46 19.23
N GLY A 147 0.25 -10.42 18.48
CA GLY A 147 -0.33 -9.08 18.58
C GLY A 147 -1.83 -9.08 18.27
N ILE A 148 -2.22 -9.73 17.17
CA ILE A 148 -3.62 -9.88 16.75
C ILE A 148 -4.40 -10.69 17.79
N PHE A 149 -3.89 -11.86 18.20
CA PHE A 149 -4.55 -12.74 19.16
C PHE A 149 -4.79 -12.06 20.52
N ASN A 150 -3.81 -11.31 21.03
CA ASN A 150 -3.96 -10.59 22.29
C ASN A 150 -5.00 -9.47 22.21
N ASN A 151 -5.15 -8.81 21.06
CA ASN A 151 -6.16 -7.78 20.88
C ASN A 151 -7.57 -8.39 20.84
N ASN A 152 -7.78 -9.51 20.14
CA ASN A 152 -9.04 -10.27 20.13
C ASN A 152 -9.57 -10.56 21.56
N LEU A 153 -8.68 -10.95 22.48
CA LEU A 153 -9.06 -11.23 23.88
C LEU A 153 -9.46 -9.99 24.71
N GLY A 154 -9.18 -8.78 24.23
CA GLY A 154 -9.32 -7.52 24.97
C GLY A 154 -10.73 -6.95 25.06
N GLY A 155 -11.70 -7.45 24.29
CA GLY A 155 -13.14 -7.14 24.40
C GLY A 155 -13.57 -5.70 24.06
N PHE A 156 -12.64 -4.80 23.74
CA PHE A 156 -12.90 -3.46 23.23
C PHE A 156 -12.13 -3.26 21.92
N HIS A 157 -12.86 -3.11 20.82
CA HIS A 157 -12.27 -2.85 19.50
C HIS A 157 -12.71 -1.48 19.01
N SER A 158 -11.76 -0.63 18.61
CA SER A 158 -12.06 0.49 17.73
C SER A 158 -12.50 -0.05 16.37
N VAL A 159 -13.27 0.74 15.62
CA VAL A 159 -13.63 0.42 14.22
C VAL A 159 -12.40 0.51 13.29
N TYR A 160 -11.28 1.06 13.78
CA TYR A 160 -10.03 1.19 13.03
C TYR A 160 -8.84 0.74 13.87
N GLU A 161 -8.58 -0.57 13.87
CA GLU A 161 -7.44 -1.19 14.58
C GLU A 161 -6.39 -1.70 13.58
N VAL A 162 -5.12 -1.69 13.96
CA VAL A 162 -4.06 -2.27 13.09
C VAL A 162 -4.15 -3.79 13.03
N THR A 163 -4.77 -4.42 14.03
CA THR A 163 -4.96 -5.87 14.14
C THR A 163 -6.19 -6.39 13.41
N ASP A 164 -7.07 -5.51 12.92
CA ASP A 164 -8.13 -5.84 11.97
C ASP A 164 -7.50 -5.94 10.57
N VAL A 165 -6.99 -7.13 10.27
CA VAL A 165 -6.24 -7.47 9.06
C VAL A 165 -7.19 -7.81 7.92
N THR A 166 -8.38 -8.35 8.19
CA THR A 166 -9.45 -8.58 7.20
C THR A 166 -10.14 -7.28 6.79
N GLY A 167 -10.11 -6.25 7.63
CA GLY A 167 -10.74 -4.97 7.40
C GLY A 167 -12.26 -5.01 7.59
N ASP A 168 -12.79 -5.97 8.35
CA ASP A 168 -14.23 -6.13 8.60
C ASP A 168 -14.73 -5.37 9.84
N GLY A 169 -13.82 -4.64 10.50
CA GLY A 169 -14.12 -3.83 11.67
C GLY A 169 -14.03 -4.57 13.00
N LEU A 170 -13.57 -5.83 13.00
CA LEU A 170 -13.32 -6.64 14.18
C LEU A 170 -11.87 -7.13 14.18
N THR A 171 -11.33 -7.39 15.37
CA THR A 171 -10.10 -8.17 15.49
C THR A 171 -10.47 -9.52 16.08
N ASP A 172 -10.47 -10.57 15.28
CA ASP A 172 -10.92 -11.90 15.68
C ASP A 172 -10.00 -13.03 15.19
N LEU A 173 -10.54 -14.24 15.06
CA LEU A 173 -9.75 -15.41 14.65
C LEU A 173 -9.48 -15.45 13.14
N ASP A 174 -10.25 -14.76 12.31
CA ASP A 174 -10.01 -14.70 10.86
C ASP A 174 -8.77 -13.85 10.54
N ASP A 175 -8.52 -12.79 11.31
CA ASP A 175 -7.26 -12.03 11.25
C ASP A 175 -6.05 -12.89 11.62
N VAL A 176 -6.18 -13.65 12.71
CA VAL A 176 -5.15 -14.58 13.18
C VAL A 176 -4.86 -15.62 12.11
N LEU A 177 -5.91 -16.17 11.49
CA LEU A 177 -5.79 -17.18 10.44
C LEU A 177 -5.10 -16.61 9.19
N LEU A 178 -5.42 -15.39 8.78
CA LEU A 178 -4.77 -14.73 7.65
C LEU A 178 -3.27 -14.54 7.90
N ALA A 179 -2.91 -13.96 9.05
CA ALA A 179 -1.51 -13.76 9.43
C ALA A 179 -0.75 -15.08 9.57
N TYR A 180 -1.38 -16.10 10.18
CA TYR A 180 -0.81 -17.44 10.31
C TYR A 180 -0.50 -18.09 8.95
N ASN A 181 -1.44 -18.02 8.00
CA ASN A 181 -1.23 -18.58 6.66
C ASN A 181 -0.07 -17.90 5.93
N ASN A 182 0.02 -16.58 6.02
CA ASN A 182 1.12 -15.82 5.42
C ASN A 182 2.46 -16.07 6.13
N SER A 183 2.45 -16.27 7.45
CA SER A 183 3.65 -16.62 8.20
C SER A 183 4.20 -17.99 7.79
N ASN A 184 3.34 -18.98 7.55
CA ASN A 184 3.75 -20.34 7.14
C ASN A 184 4.43 -20.40 5.77
N ILE A 185 4.23 -19.39 4.92
CA ILE A 185 4.92 -19.24 3.64
C ILE A 185 6.02 -18.17 3.67
N PHE A 186 6.43 -17.74 4.86
CA PHE A 186 7.52 -16.80 5.10
C PHE A 186 7.37 -15.47 4.35
N VAL A 187 6.15 -14.94 4.31
CA VAL A 187 5.87 -13.65 3.69
C VAL A 187 6.69 -12.55 4.37
N ALA A 188 7.49 -11.87 3.56
CA ALA A 188 8.34 -10.76 3.98
C ALA A 188 8.45 -9.72 2.86
N LYS A 189 8.82 -8.49 3.24
CA LYS A 189 9.11 -7.43 2.29
C LYS A 189 10.29 -7.83 1.40
N ILE A 190 10.10 -7.70 0.10
CA ILE A 190 11.16 -7.82 -0.90
C ILE A 190 11.32 -6.48 -1.61
N ARG A 191 12.57 -6.01 -1.70
CA ARG A 191 12.94 -4.75 -2.34
C ARG A 191 14.21 -4.94 -3.20
N PRO A 192 14.50 -4.02 -4.14
CA PRO A 192 15.70 -4.05 -4.96
C PRO A 192 17.02 -4.09 -4.17
#